data_AF-A0A9E3ZHX8-F1
#
_entry.id   AF-A0A9E3ZHX8-F1
#
_cell.length_a   1.000
_cell.length_b   1.000
_cell.length_c   1.000
_cell.angle_alpha   90.00
_cell.angle_beta   90.00
_cell.angle_gamma   90.00
#
_symmetry.space_group_name_H-M   'P 1'
#
loop_
_entity.id
_entity.type
_entity.pdbx_description
1 polymer ?
#
loop_
_entity_poly.entity_id
_entity_poly.type
_entity_poly.pdbx_seq_one_letter_code
_entity_poly.pdbx_strand_id
1 'polypeptide(L)'
;DRLRDRILLWVEEEIRADALPQKAGRILEAILYRGELPRGDVPDLLGASDRHSRRVVATLIERGVVVSESTRAPLRLAFPAKLASRWMPGLFPEQQ
;
A
#
# COMPACT_ATOMS: atom_id res chain seq x y z
N ASP A 1 6.24 10.67 12.21
CA ASP A 1 5.22 9.67 11.84
C ASP A 1 5.75 8.23 11.83
N ARG A 2 5.80 7.56 13.00
CA ARG A 2 6.42 6.22 13.09
C ARG A 2 5.75 5.14 12.22
N LEU A 3 4.46 5.27 11.90
CA LEU A 3 3.75 4.31 11.05
C LEU A 3 4.18 4.43 9.58
N ARG A 4 4.24 5.67 9.06
CA ARG A 4 4.67 5.96 7.69
C ARG A 4 6.06 5.39 7.43
N ASP A 5 7.01 5.69 8.32
CA ASP A 5 8.40 5.24 8.17
C ASP A 5 8.50 3.71 8.10
N ARG A 6 7.69 3.01 8.89
CA ARG A 6 7.68 1.53 8.91
C ARG A 6 7.00 0.92 7.69
N ILE A 7 5.97 1.57 7.15
CA ILE A 7 5.36 1.17 5.87
C ILE A 7 6.36 1.38 4.74
N LEU A 8 7.01 2.55 4.67
CA LEU A 8 7.99 2.84 3.61
C LEU A 8 9.19 1.90 3.69
N LEU A 9 9.69 1.60 4.88
CA LEU A 9 10.75 0.62 5.07
C LEU A 9 10.34 -0.77 4.59
N TRP A 10 9.13 -1.23 4.93
CA TRP A 10 8.60 -2.49 4.42
C TRP A 10 8.51 -2.48 2.89
N VAL A 11 8.00 -1.40 2.28
CA VAL A 11 7.91 -1.27 0.82
C VAL A 11 9.30 -1.39 0.17
N GLU A 12 10.32 -0.73 0.71
CA GLU A 12 11.67 -0.82 0.17
C GLU A 12 12.22 -2.24 0.21
N GLU A 13 12.01 -2.97 1.29
CA GLU A 13 12.42 -4.37 1.41
C GLU A 13 11.73 -5.26 0.38
N GLU A 14 10.41 -5.08 0.20
CA GLU A 14 9.63 -5.84 -0.75
C GLU A 14 10.00 -5.53 -2.22
N ILE A 15 10.37 -4.27 -2.51
CA ILE A 15 10.90 -3.89 -3.82
C ILE A 15 12.27 -4.56 -4.05
N ARG A 16 13.16 -4.57 -3.04
CA ARG A 16 14.46 -5.25 -3.14
C ARG A 16 14.31 -6.76 -3.30
N ALA A 17 13.25 -7.35 -2.75
CA ALA A 17 12.91 -8.75 -2.89
C ALA A 17 12.15 -9.07 -4.20
N ASP A 18 11.97 -8.10 -5.11
CA ASP A 18 11.20 -8.21 -6.36
C ASP A 18 9.73 -8.64 -6.16
N ALA A 19 9.20 -8.44 -4.95
CA ALA A 19 7.84 -8.80 -4.59
C ALA A 19 6.85 -7.64 -4.70
N LEU A 20 7.35 -6.40 -4.75
CA LEU A 20 6.57 -5.22 -5.08
C LEU A 20 7.18 -4.44 -6.25
N PRO A 21 6.35 -3.88 -7.15
CA PRO A 21 6.83 -2.98 -8.20
C PRO A 21 7.46 -1.72 -7.61
N GLN A 22 8.52 -1.19 -8.23
CA GLN A 22 9.26 -0.01 -7.74
C GLN A 22 8.37 1.21 -7.43
N LYS A 23 7.26 1.38 -8.15
CA LYS A 23 6.34 2.51 -7.99
C LYS A 23 5.28 2.32 -6.90
N ALA A 24 5.22 1.16 -6.25
CA ALA A 24 4.24 0.82 -5.22
C ALA A 24 4.25 1.80 -4.03
N GLY A 25 5.44 2.26 -3.61
CA GLY A 25 5.58 3.20 -2.49
C GLY A 25 4.82 4.51 -2.69
N ARG A 26 4.77 5.03 -3.92
CA ARG A 26 4.06 6.28 -4.23
C ARG A 26 2.56 6.19 -3.97
N ILE A 27 1.95 5.03 -4.28
CA ILE A 27 0.53 4.78 -4.02
C ILE A 27 0.27 4.76 -2.52
N LEU A 28 1.08 4.01 -1.77
CA LEU A 28 0.91 3.86 -0.32
C LEU A 28 1.14 5.19 0.40
N GLU A 29 2.12 5.98 -0.03
CA GLU A 29 2.39 7.31 0.49
C GLU A 29 1.24 8.29 0.20
N ALA A 30 0.68 8.27 -1.01
CA ALA A 30 -0.47 9.09 -1.36
C ALA A 30 -1.70 8.74 -0.51
N ILE A 31 -1.97 7.44 -0.30
CA ILE A 31 -3.06 6.98 0.56
C ILE A 31 -2.81 7.35 2.02
N LEU A 32 -1.58 7.21 2.53
CA LEU A 32 -1.23 7.60 3.90
C LEU A 32 -1.44 9.09 4.15
N TYR A 33 -1.18 9.93 3.15
CA TYR A 33 -1.33 11.38 3.26
C TYR A 33 -2.79 11.84 3.05
N ARG A 34 -3.50 11.23 2.10
CA ARG A 34 -4.86 11.66 1.67
C ARG A 34 -5.99 10.86 2.31
N GLY A 35 -5.70 9.72 2.92
CA GLY A 35 -6.67 8.73 3.41
C GLY A 35 -7.16 7.75 2.34
N GLU A 36 -7.33 8.22 1.10
CA GLU A 36 -7.73 7.39 -0.04
C GLU A 36 -7.17 7.93 -1.37
N LEU A 37 -7.12 7.08 -2.39
CA LEU A 37 -6.63 7.42 -3.72
C LEU A 37 -7.62 6.95 -4.80
N PRO A 38 -8.26 7.86 -5.55
CA PRO A 38 -9.07 7.48 -6.71
C PRO A 38 -8.27 6.64 -7.71
N ARG A 39 -8.85 5.55 -8.21
CA ARG A 39 -8.17 4.66 -9.18
C ARG A 39 -7.77 5.40 -10.47
N GLY A 40 -8.55 6.40 -10.87
CA GLY A 40 -8.27 7.24 -12.03
C GLY A 40 -7.01 8.10 -11.88
N ASP A 41 -6.59 8.40 -10.66
CA ASP A 41 -5.45 9.28 -10.39
C ASP A 41 -4.12 8.50 -10.35
N VAL A 42 -4.17 7.16 -10.34
CA VAL A 42 -2.97 6.32 -10.24
C VAL A 42 -2.02 6.51 -11.42
N PRO A 43 -2.46 6.51 -12.70
CA PRO A 43 -1.57 6.74 -13.84
C PRO A 43 -0.78 8.05 -13.74
N ASP A 44 -1.45 9.13 -13.36
CA ASP A 44 -0.85 10.45 -13.21
C ASP A 44 0.12 10.48 -12.03
N LEU A 45 -0.29 9.94 -10.87
CA LEU A 45 0.56 9.82 -9.69
C LEU A 45 1.85 9.03 -10.00
N LEU A 46 1.73 7.96 -10.77
CA LEU A 46 2.86 7.11 -11.12
C LEU A 46 3.68 7.65 -12.30
N GLY A 47 3.14 8.57 -13.11
CA GLY A 47 3.70 8.90 -14.42
C GLY A 47 3.92 7.63 -15.26
N ALA A 48 2.88 6.79 -15.36
CA ALA A 48 2.95 5.49 -16.01
C ALA A 48 1.69 5.20 -16.83
N SER A 49 1.80 4.30 -17.81
CA SER A 49 0.63 3.88 -18.60
C SER A 49 -0.42 3.19 -17.74
N ASP A 50 -1.70 3.27 -18.14
CA ASP A 50 -2.82 2.61 -17.48
C ASP A 50 -2.55 1.12 -17.18
N ARG A 51 -1.95 0.42 -18.15
CA ARG A 51 -1.63 -1.01 -17.99
C ARG A 51 -0.61 -1.23 -16.86
N HIS A 52 0.42 -0.40 -16.77
CA HIS A 52 1.40 -0.51 -15.70
C HIS A 52 0.73 -0.17 -14.37
N SER A 53 0.01 0.95 -14.31
CA SER A 53 -0.71 1.40 -13.10
C SER A 53 -1.65 0.34 -12.56
N ARG A 54 -2.44 -0.31 -13.42
CA ARG A 54 -3.32 -1.42 -13.04
C ARG A 54 -2.54 -2.60 -12.45
N ARG A 55 -1.37 -2.93 -13.00
CA ARG A 55 -0.51 -4.01 -12.47
C ARG A 55 0.00 -3.68 -11.07
N VAL A 56 0.46 -2.44 -10.84
CA VAL A 56 0.93 -2.02 -9.50
C VAL A 56 -0.19 -2.13 -8.48
N VAL A 57 -1.38 -1.63 -8.83
CA VAL A 57 -2.56 -1.71 -7.96
C VAL A 57 -2.96 -3.17 -7.70
N ALA A 58 -2.95 -4.02 -8.72
CA ALA A 58 -3.26 -5.44 -8.57
C ALA A 58 -2.31 -6.13 -7.57
N THR A 59 -1.00 -5.92 -7.70
CA THR A 59 -0.02 -6.50 -6.77
C THR A 59 -0.23 -6.01 -5.34
N LEU A 60 -0.55 -4.73 -5.13
CA LEU A 60 -0.84 -4.19 -3.79
C LEU A 60 -2.11 -4.80 -3.18
N ILE A 61 -3.12 -5.07 -4.00
CA ILE A 61 -4.36 -5.75 -3.57
C ILE A 61 -4.08 -7.23 -3.26
N GLU A 62 -3.31 -7.93 -4.09
CA GLU A 62 -2.88 -9.32 -3.87
C GLU A 62 -2.07 -9.48 -2.57
N ARG A 63 -1.24 -8.48 -2.24
CA ARG A 63 -0.53 -8.41 -0.97
C ARG A 63 -1.44 -8.08 0.23
N GLY A 64 -2.68 -7.66 0.00
CA GLY A 64 -3.66 -7.31 1.03
C GLY A 64 -3.35 -6.00 1.76
N VAL A 65 -2.47 -5.16 1.20
CA VAL A 65 -2.10 -3.86 1.78
C VAL A 65 -2.94 -2.70 1.26
N VAL A 66 -3.60 -2.91 0.12
CA VAL A 66 -4.57 -1.97 -0.45
C VAL A 66 -5.87 -2.71 -0.70
N VAL A 67 -6.99 -2.05 -0.42
CA VAL A 67 -8.34 -2.56 -0.69
C VAL A 67 -9.16 -1.54 -1.47
N SER A 68 -10.21 -2.02 -2.10
CA SER A 68 -11.10 -1.24 -2.96
C SER A 68 -12.45 -1.95 -3.01
N GLU A 69 -13.52 -1.25 -2.67
CA GLU A 69 -14.87 -1.83 -2.58
C GLU A 69 -15.45 -2.22 -3.95
N SER A 70 -14.98 -1.58 -5.02
CA SER A 70 -15.35 -1.90 -6.40
C SER A 70 -14.25 -1.49 -7.39
N THR A 71 -14.47 -1.75 -8.68
CA THR A 71 -13.56 -1.32 -9.76
C THR A 71 -13.49 0.19 -9.94
N ARG A 72 -14.46 0.94 -9.41
CA ARG A 72 -14.52 2.41 -9.46
C ARG A 72 -14.26 3.07 -8.10
N ALA A 73 -14.33 2.31 -7.01
CA ALA A 73 -14.07 2.82 -5.67
C ALA A 73 -12.62 3.29 -5.52
N PRO A 74 -12.37 4.27 -4.63
CA PRO A 74 -11.02 4.69 -4.30
C PRO A 74 -10.26 3.56 -3.58
N LEU A 75 -8.94 3.60 -3.71
CA LEU A 75 -8.01 2.71 -3.02
C LEU A 75 -7.81 3.21 -1.59
N ARG A 76 -7.89 2.29 -0.63
CA ARG A 76 -7.63 2.56 0.79
C ARG A 76 -6.57 1.62 1.33
N LEU A 77 -5.85 2.07 2.35
CA LEU A 77 -4.85 1.26 3.04
C LEU A 77 -5.57 0.19 3.86
N ALA A 78 -5.09 -1.04 3.75
CA ALA A 78 -5.50 -2.14 4.60
C ALA A 78 -4.39 -2.50 5.58
N PHE A 79 -4.79 -3.07 6.72
CA PHE A 79 -3.87 -3.51 7.77
C PHE A 79 -3.99 -5.03 7.92
N PRO A 80 -3.37 -5.81 7.01
CA PRO A 80 -3.47 -7.26 7.07
C PRO A 80 -2.79 -7.75 8.35
N ALA A 81 -3.41 -8.74 9.02
CA ALA A 81 -2.92 -9.27 10.30
C ALA A 81 -1.45 -9.72 10.23
N LYS A 82 -1.00 -10.25 9.08
CA LYS A 82 0.39 -10.64 8.83
C LYS A 82 1.40 -9.49 8.94
N LEU A 83 0.97 -8.26 8.66
CA LEU A 83 1.81 -7.06 8.74
C LEU A 83 1.48 -6.19 9.97
N ALA A 84 0.38 -6.47 10.68
CA ALA A 84 -0.07 -5.69 11.82
C ALA A 84 1.01 -5.56 12.90
N SER A 85 1.65 -6.66 13.31
CA SER A 85 2.72 -6.63 14.32
C SER A 85 3.93 -5.79 13.89
N ARG A 86 4.19 -5.70 12.58
CA ARG A 86 5.32 -4.95 12.01
C ARG A 86 4.98 -3.46 11.85
N TRP A 87 3.80 -3.16 11.33
CA TRP A 87 3.33 -1.80 11.08
C TRP A 87 2.73 -1.13 12.32
N MET A 88 2.35 -1.85 13.36
CA MET A 88 1.76 -1.31 14.58
C MET A 88 2.14 -2.19 15.79
N PRO A 89 3.29 -1.97 16.43
CA PRO A 89 3.79 -2.80 17.51
C PRO A 89 2.99 -2.43 18.76
N GLY A 90 2.44 -3.41 19.47
CA GLY A 90 1.54 -3.14 20.62
C GLY A 90 0.09 -2.86 20.25
N LEU A 91 -0.35 -3.15 19.01
CA LEU A 91 -1.77 -3.13 18.65
C LEU A 91 -2.59 -4.19 19.40
N PHE A 92 -1.95 -5.31 19.71
CA PHE A 92 -2.50 -6.35 20.56
C PHE A 92 -1.78 -6.27 21.91
N PRO A 93 -2.50 -6.23 23.03
CA PRO A 93 -1.86 -6.38 24.34
C PRO A 93 -1.15 -7.74 24.36
N GLU A 94 0.08 -7.76 24.85
CA GLU A 94 0.71 -9.01 25.27
C GLU A 94 -0.23 -9.64 26.29
N GLN A 95 -0.83 -10.78 25.96
CA GLN A 95 -1.61 -11.53 26.93
C GLN A 95 -0.62 -12.02 27.99
N GLN A 96 -0.55 -11.24 29.09
CA GLN A 96 0.06 -11.63 30.35
C GLN A 96 -0.78 -12.72 31.01
#